data_AF-A0A1H8U0Z3-F1
#
_entry.id   AF-A0A1H8U0Z3-F1
#
_cell.length_a   1.000
_cell.length_b   1.000
_cell.length_c   1.000
_cell.angle_alpha   90.00
_cell.angle_beta   90.00
_cell.angle_gamma   90.00
#
_symmetry.space_group_name_H-M   'P 1'
#
loop_
_entity.id
_entity.type
_entity.pdbx_description
1 polymer ?
#
loop_
_entity_poly.entity_id
_entity_poly.type
_entity_poly.pdbx_seq_one_letter_code
_entity_poly.pdbx_strand_id
1 'polypeptide(L)'
;MIRRREDYSLTERWLHRLVLHSTDIRRLSFDLEAFVLGRTVQPTSDRPVYLCGLARSGTTLLLRLLEQSGEFASLSYRDMPFVMAPNLWAWLSHRWQRRGPAQERVHGDGVLVDYDSPEAFEEVFWRTFDSHLERDLDGYGAEMPSEALLEKFARYRGLVEAVIQRRTGEARRRRYLSKNNNNLMRLEALCKEPGATVLLLFREPIATARSLKRVHERLGAEWDGFTRLYMDWLGHFEFGPGHRPFLFARAYMRDGLSVSSPDYWLDYWTAVHRHILENAAPFQLVDYDLLCRSPIDALDDMRRRVISRNDLRSLAVQVKPLRPEGAPVEFDPELVARARDVHRALQHRRVAETCGAAA
;
A
#
# COMPACT_ATOMS: atom_id res chain seq x y z
N MET A 1 -6.72 -5.46 -7.35
CA MET A 1 -7.96 -5.65 -8.12
C MET A 1 -8.89 -4.48 -7.84
N ILE A 2 -8.87 -3.45 -8.70
CA ILE A 2 -10.06 -2.59 -8.77
C ILE A 2 -11.11 -3.49 -9.40
N ARG A 3 -12.02 -4.02 -8.58
CA ARG A 3 -13.12 -4.83 -9.06
C ARG A 3 -14.17 -3.91 -9.63
N ARG A 4 -14.52 -4.12 -10.91
CA ARG A 4 -15.56 -3.35 -11.58
C ARG A 4 -16.92 -3.78 -11.04
N ARG A 5 -17.96 -2.99 -11.32
CA ARG A 5 -19.35 -3.35 -10.99
C ARG A 5 -19.73 -4.77 -11.43
N GLU A 6 -19.21 -5.22 -12.56
CA GLU A 6 -19.50 -6.54 -13.15
C GLU A 6 -18.93 -7.71 -12.34
N ASP A 7 -17.89 -7.45 -11.52
CA ASP A 7 -17.25 -8.46 -10.67
C ASP A 7 -18.04 -8.76 -9.39
N TYR A 8 -19.14 -8.04 -9.15
CA TYR A 8 -19.97 -8.15 -7.95
C TYR A 8 -21.45 -8.27 -8.29
N SER A 9 -22.15 -9.18 -7.62
CA SER A 9 -23.60 -9.25 -7.68
C SER A 9 -24.24 -7.97 -7.09
N LEU A 10 -25.52 -7.75 -7.38
CA LEU A 10 -26.25 -6.60 -6.81
C LEU A 10 -26.27 -6.62 -5.28
N THR A 11 -26.39 -7.79 -4.67
CA THR A 11 -26.37 -7.97 -3.21
C THR A 11 -24.99 -7.70 -2.63
N GLU A 12 -23.92 -8.15 -3.30
CA GLU A 12 -22.55 -7.84 -2.90
C GLU A 12 -22.29 -6.33 -2.98
N ARG A 13 -22.70 -5.68 -4.07
CA ARG A 13 -22.56 -4.23 -4.19
C ARG A 13 -23.29 -3.50 -3.08
N TRP A 14 -24.52 -3.91 -2.75
CA TRP A 14 -25.28 -3.34 -1.65
C TRP A 14 -24.59 -3.55 -0.30
N LEU A 15 -24.09 -4.76 -0.02
CA LEU A 15 -23.34 -5.05 1.21
C LEU A 15 -22.07 -4.21 1.32
N HIS A 16 -21.30 -4.08 0.23
CA HIS A 16 -20.14 -3.20 0.17
C HIS A 16 -20.55 -1.74 0.43
N ARG A 17 -21.65 -1.26 -0.16
CA ARG A 17 -22.16 0.09 0.11
C ARG A 17 -22.49 0.27 1.58
N LEU A 18 -23.21 -0.66 2.18
CA LEU A 18 -23.62 -0.60 3.57
C LEU A 18 -22.39 -0.52 4.49
N VAL A 19 -21.49 -1.50 4.36
CA VAL A 19 -20.36 -1.69 5.29
C VAL A 19 -19.29 -0.63 5.14
N LEU A 20 -18.92 -0.27 3.91
CA LEU A 20 -17.79 0.61 3.67
C LEU A 20 -18.17 2.09 3.62
N HIS A 21 -19.42 2.44 3.31
CA HIS A 21 -19.85 3.83 3.31
C HIS A 21 -20.04 4.36 4.73
N SER A 22 -20.69 3.59 5.61
CA SER A 22 -21.00 4.04 6.96
C SER A 22 -19.81 3.89 7.91
N THR A 23 -19.30 5.02 8.40
CA THR A 23 -18.26 5.04 9.44
C THR A 23 -18.73 4.33 10.70
N ASP A 24 -20.02 4.46 11.07
CA ASP A 24 -20.56 3.81 12.27
C ASP A 24 -20.58 2.29 12.13
N ILE A 25 -20.91 1.77 10.94
CA ILE A 25 -20.87 0.32 10.70
C ILE A 25 -19.43 -0.19 10.75
N ARG A 26 -18.45 0.56 10.22
CA ARG A 26 -17.02 0.19 10.33
C ARG A 26 -16.54 0.17 11.79
N ARG A 27 -16.95 1.17 12.60
CA ARG A 27 -16.64 1.24 14.04
C ARG A 27 -17.29 0.08 14.79
N LEU A 28 -18.58 -0.13 14.59
CA LEU A 28 -19.32 -1.24 15.21
C LEU A 28 -18.72 -2.59 14.84
N SER A 29 -18.34 -2.79 13.58
CA SER A 29 -17.69 -4.03 13.12
C SER A 29 -16.39 -4.27 13.89
N PHE A 30 -15.54 -3.24 14.01
CA PHE A 30 -14.30 -3.31 14.79
C PHE A 30 -14.56 -3.62 16.27
N ASP A 31 -15.51 -2.93 16.89
CA ASP A 31 -15.83 -3.12 18.31
C ASP A 31 -16.39 -4.52 18.58
N LEU A 32 -17.26 -5.05 17.72
CA LEU A 32 -17.79 -6.41 17.80
C LEU A 32 -16.70 -7.47 17.62
N GLU A 33 -15.86 -7.32 16.60
CA GLU A 33 -14.71 -8.20 16.35
C GLU A 33 -13.83 -8.29 17.61
N ALA A 34 -13.51 -7.12 18.16
CA ALA A 34 -12.60 -7.01 19.27
C ALA A 34 -13.24 -7.40 20.62
N PHE A 35 -14.58 -7.39 20.71
CA PHE A 35 -15.34 -7.98 21.81
C PHE A 35 -15.33 -9.51 21.74
N VAL A 36 -15.63 -10.09 20.57
CA VAL A 36 -15.73 -11.55 20.37
C VAL A 36 -14.39 -12.25 20.55
N LEU A 37 -13.31 -11.63 20.08
CA LEU A 37 -11.95 -12.14 20.26
C LEU A 37 -11.36 -11.92 21.66
N GLY A 38 -12.06 -11.14 22.50
CA GLY A 38 -11.59 -10.72 23.80
C GLY A 38 -10.49 -9.65 23.75
N ARG A 39 -10.24 -9.02 24.90
CA ARG A 39 -9.13 -8.05 25.10
C ARG A 39 -7.73 -8.68 24.98
N THR A 40 -7.65 -10.00 24.81
CA THR A 40 -6.41 -10.79 24.77
C THR A 40 -5.79 -10.89 23.39
N VAL A 41 -6.46 -10.45 22.32
CA VAL A 41 -5.80 -10.25 21.02
C VAL A 41 -4.96 -8.99 21.09
N GLN A 42 -3.79 -9.15 21.68
CA GLN A 42 -2.68 -8.25 21.47
C GLN A 42 -2.04 -8.61 20.12
N PRO A 43 -1.56 -7.62 19.36
CA PRO A 43 -0.63 -7.92 18.28
C PRO A 43 0.51 -8.76 18.87
N THR A 44 1.05 -9.67 18.07
CA THR A 44 2.36 -10.21 18.43
C THR A 44 3.28 -9.01 18.68
N SER A 45 4.08 -9.04 19.75
CA SER A 45 5.14 -8.04 19.98
C SER A 45 6.22 -8.06 18.87
N ASP A 46 5.99 -8.79 17.78
CA ASP A 46 6.95 -9.13 16.75
C ASP A 46 6.85 -8.13 15.60
N ARG A 47 7.59 -7.02 15.74
CA ARG A 47 8.24 -6.28 14.63
C ARG A 47 7.39 -6.18 13.34
N PRO A 48 6.34 -5.34 13.29
CA PRO A 48 5.52 -5.21 12.09
C PRO A 48 6.33 -4.67 10.91
N VAL A 49 5.87 -4.99 9.70
CA VAL A 49 6.47 -4.48 8.47
C VAL A 49 5.45 -3.60 7.73
N TYR A 50 5.86 -2.36 7.45
CA TYR A 50 5.06 -1.39 6.71
C TYR A 50 5.71 -1.13 5.35
N LEU A 51 5.01 -1.48 4.27
CA LEU A 51 5.40 -1.12 2.91
C LEU A 51 4.70 0.17 2.51
N CYS A 52 5.47 1.19 2.17
CA CYS A 52 4.97 2.45 1.64
C CYS A 52 5.78 2.89 0.42
N GLY A 53 5.29 3.92 -0.25
CA GLY A 53 5.85 4.41 -1.51
C GLY A 53 4.74 4.95 -2.40
N LEU A 54 5.12 5.74 -3.39
CA LEU A 54 4.15 6.23 -4.37
C LEU A 54 3.55 5.05 -5.14
N ALA A 55 2.29 5.15 -5.59
CA ALA A 55 1.74 4.13 -6.47
C ALA A 55 2.66 3.92 -7.68
N ARG A 56 2.72 2.68 -8.18
CA ARG A 56 3.57 2.25 -9.30
C ARG A 56 5.09 2.15 -8.99
N SER A 57 5.48 2.26 -7.71
CA SER A 57 6.85 1.99 -7.21
C SER A 57 7.17 0.50 -6.98
N GLY A 58 6.21 -0.40 -7.18
CA GLY A 58 6.42 -1.85 -6.99
C GLY A 58 6.03 -2.41 -5.62
N THR A 59 5.39 -1.62 -4.76
CA THR A 59 4.96 -2.05 -3.41
C THR A 59 4.10 -3.32 -3.42
N THR A 60 3.23 -3.48 -4.42
CA THR A 60 2.37 -4.68 -4.56
C THR A 60 3.17 -5.95 -4.86
N LEU A 61 4.27 -5.85 -5.63
CA LEU A 61 5.13 -7.00 -5.89
C LEU A 61 5.81 -7.42 -4.59
N LEU A 62 6.42 -6.47 -3.88
CA LEU A 62 7.12 -6.78 -2.62
C LEU A 62 6.16 -7.31 -1.55
N LEU A 63 4.94 -6.76 -1.44
CA LEU A 63 3.90 -7.27 -0.55
C LEU A 63 3.65 -8.76 -0.79
N ARG A 64 3.50 -9.17 -2.05
CA ARG A 64 3.26 -10.57 -2.41
C ARG A 64 4.45 -11.46 -2.12
N LEU A 65 5.67 -11.02 -2.45
CA LEU A 65 6.88 -11.81 -2.18
C LEU A 65 7.06 -12.03 -0.67
N LEU A 66 6.82 -11.00 0.14
CA LEU A 66 6.89 -11.12 1.59
C LEU A 66 5.76 -12.01 2.13
N GLU A 67 4.51 -11.82 1.71
CA GLU A 67 3.40 -12.68 2.16
C GLU A 67 3.64 -14.16 1.79
N GLN A 68 4.06 -14.45 0.55
CA GLN A 68 4.36 -15.80 0.07
C GLN A 68 5.54 -16.47 0.77
N SER A 69 6.41 -15.70 1.45
CA SER A 69 7.44 -16.29 2.30
C SER A 69 6.84 -17.13 3.44
N GLY A 70 5.57 -16.93 3.78
CA GLY A 70 4.89 -17.61 4.88
C GLY A 70 5.20 -17.03 6.26
N GLU A 71 5.99 -15.96 6.35
CA GLU A 71 6.32 -15.33 7.64
C GLU A 71 5.35 -14.20 8.04
N PHE A 72 4.62 -13.67 7.07
CA PHE A 72 3.87 -12.42 7.21
C PHE A 72 2.35 -12.60 7.10
N ALA A 73 1.63 -11.74 7.83
CA ALA A 73 0.18 -11.71 7.91
C ALA A 73 -0.33 -10.40 7.30
N SER A 74 -1.08 -10.51 6.21
CA SER A 74 -1.72 -9.38 5.53
C SER A 74 -3.16 -9.73 5.24
N LEU A 75 -4.05 -8.74 5.22
CA LEU A 75 -5.39 -8.93 4.68
C LEU A 75 -5.33 -9.14 3.15
N SER A 76 -6.34 -9.84 2.66
CA SER A 76 -6.55 -10.21 1.27
C SER A 76 -7.97 -9.86 0.82
N TYR A 77 -8.27 -10.01 -0.46
CA TYR A 77 -9.64 -9.80 -0.96
C TYR A 77 -10.70 -10.68 -0.27
N ARG A 78 -10.31 -11.81 0.31
CA ARG A 78 -11.17 -12.69 1.13
C ARG A 78 -11.73 -11.98 2.36
N ASP A 79 -11.03 -10.97 2.86
CA ASP A 79 -11.41 -10.20 4.04
C ASP A 79 -12.48 -9.13 3.74
N MET A 80 -12.77 -8.90 2.46
CA MET A 80 -13.82 -7.97 2.05
C MET A 80 -15.23 -8.58 2.16
N PRO A 81 -16.25 -7.76 2.49
CA PRO A 81 -16.17 -6.31 2.73
C PRO A 81 -15.82 -5.90 4.17
N PHE A 82 -15.76 -6.85 5.10
CA PHE A 82 -15.61 -6.58 6.54
C PHE A 82 -14.14 -6.60 6.99
N VAL A 83 -13.31 -5.75 6.37
CA VAL A 83 -11.87 -5.63 6.70
C VAL A 83 -11.60 -5.11 8.11
N MET A 84 -12.61 -4.51 8.76
CA MET A 84 -12.56 -4.09 10.16
C MET A 84 -12.90 -5.23 11.14
N ALA A 85 -13.47 -6.33 10.65
CA ALA A 85 -13.91 -7.49 11.42
C ALA A 85 -13.56 -8.81 10.69
N PRO A 86 -12.28 -9.05 10.36
CA PRO A 86 -11.92 -10.12 9.44
C PRO A 86 -12.15 -11.53 10.02
N ASN A 87 -12.11 -11.73 11.33
CA ASN A 87 -12.38 -13.03 11.94
C ASN A 87 -13.89 -13.35 11.97
N LEU A 88 -14.72 -12.38 12.36
CA LEU A 88 -16.18 -12.52 12.28
C LEU A 88 -16.61 -12.76 10.85
N TRP A 89 -16.02 -12.05 9.90
CA TRP A 89 -16.27 -12.27 8.48
C TRP A 89 -15.82 -13.66 8.03
N ALA A 90 -14.64 -14.13 8.42
CA ALA A 90 -14.18 -15.47 8.09
C ALA A 90 -15.13 -16.55 8.62
N TRP A 91 -15.66 -16.37 9.84
CA TRP A 91 -16.66 -17.26 10.43
C TRP A 91 -18.00 -17.21 9.69
N LEU A 92 -18.53 -16.02 9.40
CA LEU A 92 -19.82 -15.85 8.73
C LEU A 92 -19.78 -16.33 7.27
N SER A 93 -18.69 -16.02 6.57
CA SER A 93 -18.55 -16.28 5.14
C SER A 93 -18.05 -17.68 4.80
N HIS A 94 -17.66 -18.51 5.78
CA HIS A 94 -16.97 -19.79 5.54
C HIS A 94 -17.66 -20.71 4.52
N ARG A 95 -19.00 -20.67 4.44
CA ARG A 95 -19.81 -21.46 3.47
C ARG A 95 -19.91 -20.86 2.07
N TRP A 96 -19.60 -19.58 1.91
CA TRP A 96 -19.76 -18.81 0.67
C TRP A 96 -18.44 -18.27 0.13
N GLN A 97 -17.33 -18.78 0.66
CA GLN A 97 -16.00 -18.37 0.21
C GLN A 97 -15.78 -18.74 -1.25
N ARG A 98 -15.66 -17.71 -2.10
CA ARG A 98 -15.37 -17.90 -3.51
C ARG A 98 -13.92 -18.35 -3.70
N ARG A 99 -13.75 -19.25 -4.66
CA ARG A 99 -12.46 -19.58 -5.29
C ARG A 99 -12.57 -19.16 -6.74
N GLY A 100 -11.51 -18.59 -7.28
CA GLY A 100 -11.47 -18.16 -8.67
C GLY A 100 -10.03 -18.11 -9.16
N PRO A 101 -9.81 -18.30 -10.47
CA PRO A 101 -8.48 -18.19 -11.04
C PRO A 101 -7.93 -16.77 -10.85
N ALA A 102 -6.61 -16.64 -10.76
CA ALA A 102 -5.96 -15.35 -10.72
C ALA A 102 -6.20 -14.59 -12.03
N GLN A 103 -6.62 -13.33 -11.92
CA GLN A 103 -6.92 -12.45 -13.05
C GLN A 103 -5.96 -11.26 -13.06
N GLU A 104 -5.62 -10.76 -14.23
CA GLU A 104 -4.81 -9.55 -14.31
C GLU A 104 -5.56 -8.37 -13.73
N ARG A 105 -4.93 -7.63 -12.80
CA ARG A 105 -5.55 -6.43 -12.24
C ARG A 105 -5.72 -5.37 -13.34
N VAL A 106 -6.77 -4.56 -13.22
CA VAL A 106 -7.13 -3.54 -14.22
C VAL A 106 -6.04 -2.50 -14.56
N HIS A 107 -4.95 -2.46 -13.78
CA HIS A 107 -3.80 -1.59 -14.08
C HIS A 107 -3.02 -2.04 -15.32
N GLY A 108 -3.20 -3.28 -15.81
CA GLY A 108 -2.59 -3.78 -17.06
C GLY A 108 -1.08 -3.97 -17.01
N ASP A 109 -0.55 -4.36 -15.85
CA ASP A 109 0.89 -4.52 -15.62
C ASP A 109 1.33 -5.97 -15.47
N GLY A 110 0.48 -6.92 -15.84
CA GLY A 110 0.73 -8.35 -15.77
C GLY A 110 0.81 -8.89 -14.33
N VAL A 111 0.32 -8.14 -13.34
CA VAL A 111 0.16 -8.62 -11.97
C VAL A 111 -1.19 -9.34 -11.86
N LEU A 112 -1.12 -10.66 -11.70
CA LEU A 112 -2.30 -11.50 -11.47
C LEU A 112 -2.72 -11.46 -10.01
N VAL A 113 -4.00 -11.28 -9.74
CA VAL A 113 -4.60 -11.21 -8.41
C VAL A 113 -5.83 -12.12 -8.35
N ASP A 114 -6.00 -12.78 -7.21
CA ASP A 114 -7.15 -13.63 -6.87
C ASP A 114 -7.76 -13.17 -5.53
N TYR A 115 -8.64 -14.00 -4.97
CA TYR A 115 -9.28 -13.71 -3.67
C TYR A 115 -8.30 -13.76 -2.49
N ASP A 116 -7.20 -14.49 -2.60
CA ASP A 116 -6.21 -14.67 -1.53
C ASP A 116 -5.04 -13.69 -1.64
N SER A 117 -4.97 -12.95 -2.75
CA SER A 117 -3.93 -11.96 -2.97
C SER A 117 -4.01 -10.84 -1.92
N PRO A 118 -2.89 -10.49 -1.27
CA PRO A 118 -2.85 -9.43 -0.28
C PRO A 118 -3.09 -8.06 -0.92
N GLU A 119 -3.74 -7.15 -0.19
CA GLU A 119 -4.07 -5.81 -0.67
C GLU A 119 -4.06 -4.77 0.45
N ALA A 120 -3.89 -3.50 0.05
CA ALA A 120 -3.90 -2.32 0.91
C ALA A 120 -5.29 -1.98 1.48
N PHE A 121 -5.65 -2.54 2.64
CA PHE A 121 -6.93 -2.27 3.29
C PHE A 121 -6.83 -1.38 4.54
N GLU A 122 -5.62 -1.08 5.00
CA GLU A 122 -5.37 -0.33 6.23
C GLU A 122 -5.94 1.08 6.19
N GLU A 123 -6.07 1.69 5.01
CA GLU A 123 -6.65 3.02 4.91
C GLU A 123 -8.12 3.04 5.34
N VAL A 124 -8.82 1.90 5.28
CA VAL A 124 -10.17 1.78 5.84
C VAL A 124 -10.16 1.98 7.35
N PHE A 125 -9.14 1.47 8.06
CA PHE A 125 -8.96 1.72 9.49
C PHE A 125 -8.73 3.21 9.76
N TRP A 126 -7.75 3.82 9.08
CA TRP A 126 -7.42 5.23 9.26
C TRP A 126 -8.65 6.11 9.00
N ARG A 127 -9.37 5.87 7.90
CA ARG A 127 -10.60 6.61 7.58
C ARG A 127 -11.76 6.41 8.54
N THR A 128 -11.69 5.43 9.42
CA THR A 128 -12.71 5.14 10.43
C THR A 128 -12.44 5.85 11.75
N PHE A 129 -11.16 5.93 12.14
CA PHE A 129 -10.76 6.36 13.48
C PHE A 129 -9.93 7.63 13.52
N ASP A 130 -9.29 8.02 12.42
CA ASP A 130 -8.54 9.26 12.32
C ASP A 130 -9.47 10.42 11.96
N SER A 131 -9.76 11.26 12.95
CA SER A 131 -10.57 12.47 12.80
C SER A 131 -9.84 13.62 12.10
N HIS A 132 -8.51 13.53 11.96
CA HIS A 132 -7.65 14.58 11.40
C HIS A 132 -7.24 14.31 9.95
N LEU A 133 -7.95 13.40 9.27
CA LEU A 133 -7.77 13.21 7.85
C LEU A 133 -8.35 14.41 7.09
N GLU A 134 -7.47 15.20 6.52
CA GLU A 134 -7.82 16.29 5.62
C GLU A 134 -8.09 15.74 4.23
N ARG A 135 -9.31 15.97 3.74
CA ARG A 135 -9.84 15.30 2.54
C ARG A 135 -10.73 16.24 1.77
N ASP A 136 -10.10 17.04 0.93
CA ASP A 136 -10.83 17.90 0.00
C ASP A 136 -10.72 17.34 -1.41
N LEU A 137 -11.44 17.95 -2.36
CA LEU A 137 -11.32 17.61 -3.79
C LEU A 137 -9.87 17.75 -4.27
N ASP A 138 -9.12 18.57 -3.58
CA ASP A 138 -7.83 19.08 -3.98
C ASP A 138 -6.66 18.31 -3.35
N GLY A 139 -6.86 17.56 -2.27
CA GLY A 139 -5.75 16.81 -1.70
C GLY A 139 -6.12 15.84 -0.59
N TYR A 140 -5.09 15.08 -0.18
CA TYR A 140 -5.18 14.10 0.88
C TYR A 140 -4.06 14.31 1.89
N GLY A 141 -4.43 14.49 3.16
CA GLY A 141 -3.50 14.75 4.25
C GLY A 141 -3.89 14.03 5.54
N ALA A 142 -2.94 13.97 6.46
CA ALA A 142 -3.15 13.52 7.82
C ALA A 142 -2.22 14.32 8.74
N GLU A 143 -2.71 14.65 9.93
CA GLU A 143 -1.86 15.11 11.03
C GLU A 143 -1.14 13.91 11.68
N MET A 144 -0.22 14.19 12.62
CA MET A 144 0.44 13.14 13.40
C MET A 144 -0.60 12.35 14.21
N PRO A 145 -0.71 11.02 14.03
CA PRO A 145 -1.63 10.21 14.82
C PRO A 145 -1.37 10.32 16.32
N SER A 146 -2.43 10.40 17.12
CA SER A 146 -2.34 10.35 18.58
C SER A 146 -1.96 8.95 19.07
N GLU A 147 -1.38 8.86 20.28
CA GLU A 147 -1.02 7.59 20.90
C GLU A 147 -2.23 6.64 21.01
N ALA A 148 -3.40 7.17 21.38
CA ALA A 148 -4.63 6.38 21.47
C ALA A 148 -5.09 5.82 20.11
N LEU A 149 -4.83 6.54 19.01
CA LEU A 149 -5.11 6.05 17.65
C LEU A 149 -4.11 4.95 17.25
N LEU A 150 -2.83 5.11 17.60
CA LEU A 150 -1.80 4.09 17.38
C LEU A 150 -2.07 2.81 18.19
N GLU A 151 -2.55 2.92 19.43
CA GLU A 151 -2.97 1.77 20.24
C GLU A 151 -4.14 1.02 19.58
N LYS A 152 -5.14 1.75 19.08
CA LYS A 152 -6.23 1.14 18.29
C LYS A 152 -5.72 0.46 17.03
N PHE A 153 -4.74 1.05 16.35
CA PHE A 153 -4.14 0.45 15.17
C PHE A 153 -3.35 -0.82 15.53
N ALA A 154 -2.63 -0.82 16.65
CA ALA A 154 -1.96 -2.01 17.18
C ALA A 154 -2.96 -3.14 17.45
N ARG A 155 -4.12 -2.82 18.05
CA ARG A 155 -5.21 -3.79 18.21
C ARG A 155 -5.72 -4.32 16.87
N TYR A 156 -5.96 -3.44 15.89
CA TYR A 156 -6.36 -3.83 14.54
C TYR A 156 -5.38 -4.84 13.91
N ARG A 157 -4.07 -4.58 13.98
CA ARG A 157 -3.03 -5.52 13.50
C ARG A 157 -3.12 -6.87 14.17
N GLY A 158 -3.37 -6.90 15.49
CA GLY A 158 -3.63 -8.15 16.20
C GLY A 158 -4.80 -8.94 15.63
N LEU A 159 -5.91 -8.29 15.27
CA LEU A 159 -7.06 -8.95 14.66
C LEU A 159 -6.69 -9.56 13.29
N VAL A 160 -5.90 -8.85 12.49
CA VAL A 160 -5.37 -9.33 11.20
C VAL A 160 -4.49 -10.57 11.41
N GLU A 161 -3.49 -10.48 12.29
CA GLU A 161 -2.63 -11.63 12.56
C GLU A 161 -3.42 -12.83 13.11
N ALA A 162 -4.47 -12.60 13.91
CA ALA A 162 -5.32 -13.66 14.46
C ALA A 162 -6.15 -14.37 13.37
N VAL A 163 -6.68 -13.63 12.39
CA VAL A 163 -7.43 -14.26 11.29
C VAL A 163 -6.50 -15.11 10.42
N ILE A 164 -5.28 -14.63 10.15
CA ILE A 164 -4.29 -15.37 9.34
C ILE A 164 -3.79 -16.59 10.09
N GLN A 165 -3.54 -16.46 11.40
CA GLN A 165 -3.19 -17.58 12.27
C GLN A 165 -4.24 -18.70 12.22
N ARG A 166 -5.53 -18.36 12.27
CA ARG A 166 -6.62 -19.35 12.19
C ARG A 166 -6.73 -20.00 10.82
N ARG A 167 -6.53 -19.22 9.75
CA ARG A 167 -6.60 -19.73 8.36
C ARG A 167 -5.49 -20.72 8.05
N THR A 168 -4.29 -20.44 8.54
CA THR A 168 -3.09 -21.25 8.26
C THR A 168 -2.96 -22.45 9.20
N GLY A 169 -3.43 -22.33 10.45
CA GLY A 169 -3.30 -23.38 11.46
C GLY A 169 -1.85 -23.61 11.93
N GLU A 170 -0.93 -22.71 11.57
CA GLU A 170 0.50 -22.83 11.90
C GLU A 170 0.73 -22.69 13.42
N ALA A 171 1.72 -23.38 14.00
CA ALA A 171 1.97 -23.23 15.44
C ALA A 171 2.51 -21.83 15.82
N ARG A 172 3.21 -21.16 14.87
CA ARG A 172 3.78 -19.83 15.05
C ARG A 172 2.92 -18.79 14.34
N ARG A 173 2.64 -17.70 15.05
CA ARG A 173 1.96 -16.54 14.48
C ARG A 173 2.86 -15.78 13.53
N ARG A 174 2.31 -15.48 12.36
CA ARG A 174 2.93 -14.64 11.33
C ARG A 174 2.93 -13.18 11.78
N ARG A 175 3.95 -12.43 11.35
CA ARG A 175 4.16 -11.01 11.68
C ARG A 175 3.26 -10.12 10.84
N TYR A 176 2.69 -9.07 11.41
CA TYR A 176 1.91 -8.13 10.62
C TYR A 176 2.71 -7.51 9.46
N LEU A 177 2.11 -7.53 8.27
CA LEU A 177 2.61 -6.89 7.06
C LEU A 177 1.48 -6.10 6.43
N SER A 178 1.75 -4.84 6.13
CA SER A 178 0.82 -4.00 5.37
C SER A 178 1.50 -3.35 4.19
N LYS A 179 0.71 -3.05 3.17
CA LYS A 179 1.06 -2.08 2.13
C LYS A 179 0.04 -0.96 2.20
N ASN A 180 0.49 0.27 2.34
CA ASN A 180 -0.39 1.42 2.18
C ASN A 180 0.40 2.62 1.66
N ASN A 181 0.02 3.15 0.50
CA ASN A 181 0.69 4.31 -0.10
C ASN A 181 0.52 5.55 0.79
N ASN A 182 -0.64 5.66 1.44
CA ASN A 182 -1.00 6.77 2.32
C ASN A 182 -0.23 6.75 3.64
N ASN A 183 0.53 5.68 3.93
CA ASN A 183 1.47 5.67 5.05
C ASN A 183 2.56 6.73 4.93
N LEU A 184 2.80 7.28 3.72
CA LEU A 184 3.69 8.43 3.52
C LEU A 184 3.30 9.64 4.38
N MET A 185 2.02 9.86 4.66
CA MET A 185 1.56 10.98 5.50
C MET A 185 1.81 10.77 7.00
N ARG A 186 2.06 9.52 7.42
CA ARG A 186 2.19 9.10 8.82
C ARG A 186 3.52 8.38 9.07
N LEU A 187 4.51 8.65 8.20
CA LEU A 187 5.78 7.95 8.16
C LEU A 187 6.51 8.01 9.50
N GLU A 188 6.57 9.20 10.10
CA GLU A 188 7.22 9.42 11.39
C GLU A 188 6.60 8.60 12.52
N ALA A 189 5.27 8.57 12.59
CA ALA A 189 4.55 7.84 13.63
C ALA A 189 4.79 6.32 13.50
N LEU A 190 4.74 5.78 12.28
CA LEU A 190 5.01 4.36 12.03
C LEU A 190 6.46 3.98 12.32
N CYS A 191 7.42 4.86 12.04
CA CYS A 191 8.83 4.61 12.36
C CYS A 191 9.14 4.68 13.86
N LYS A 192 8.33 5.39 14.66
CA LYS A 192 8.47 5.45 16.12
C LYS A 192 7.92 4.21 16.81
N GLU A 193 7.17 3.37 16.10
CA GLU A 193 6.63 2.15 16.68
C GLU A 193 7.77 1.16 17.03
N PRO A 194 7.81 0.65 18.27
CA PRO A 194 8.85 -0.28 18.70
C PRO A 194 8.98 -1.52 17.82
N GLY A 195 10.18 -1.73 17.27
CA GLY A 195 10.52 -2.89 16.44
C GLY A 195 9.93 -2.87 15.03
N ALA A 196 9.18 -1.84 14.65
CA ALA A 196 8.65 -1.71 13.30
C ALA A 196 9.77 -1.59 12.26
N THR A 197 9.52 -2.19 11.09
CA THR A 197 10.36 -2.00 9.90
C THR A 197 9.51 -1.30 8.85
N VAL A 198 9.90 -0.08 8.49
CA VAL A 198 9.24 0.67 7.42
C VAL A 198 10.11 0.60 6.17
N LEU A 199 9.59 -0.02 5.11
CA LEU A 199 10.22 -0.07 3.80
C LEU A 199 9.53 0.92 2.85
N LEU A 200 10.28 1.91 2.39
CA LEU A 200 9.81 2.90 1.43
C LEU A 200 10.38 2.57 0.05
N LEU A 201 9.50 2.16 -0.87
CA LEU A 201 9.89 1.87 -2.24
C LEU A 201 9.87 3.12 -3.10
N PHE A 202 10.91 3.26 -3.91
CA PHE A 202 10.98 4.23 -4.99
C PHE A 202 11.39 3.55 -6.29
N ARG A 203 11.12 4.23 -7.41
CA ARG A 203 11.40 3.77 -8.76
C ARG A 203 11.80 4.97 -9.61
N GLU A 204 12.52 4.71 -10.70
CA GLU A 204 12.91 5.70 -11.71
C GLU A 204 11.74 6.66 -12.04
N PRO A 205 11.99 7.98 -11.95
CA PRO A 205 10.93 8.99 -11.96
C PRO A 205 10.13 9.04 -13.25
N ILE A 206 10.78 8.99 -14.41
CA ILE A 206 10.13 9.13 -15.71
C ILE A 206 9.21 7.92 -15.98
N ALA A 207 9.69 6.71 -15.72
CA ALA A 207 8.95 5.47 -15.83
C ALA A 207 7.75 5.44 -14.87
N THR A 208 7.91 5.98 -13.67
CA THR A 208 6.83 6.10 -12.68
C THR A 208 5.78 7.10 -13.14
N ALA A 209 6.18 8.30 -13.56
CA ALA A 209 5.29 9.35 -14.07
C ALA A 209 4.47 8.87 -15.28
N ARG A 210 5.13 8.25 -16.27
CA ARG A 210 4.47 7.62 -17.44
C ARG A 210 3.46 6.57 -17.01
N SER A 211 3.81 5.73 -16.03
CA SER A 211 2.91 4.68 -15.55
C SER A 211 1.70 5.25 -14.80
N LEU A 212 1.88 6.29 -13.99
CA LEU A 212 0.79 6.93 -13.27
C LEU A 212 -0.19 7.60 -14.22
N LYS A 213 0.31 8.41 -15.17
CA LYS A 213 -0.50 9.04 -16.21
C LYS A 213 -1.31 8.02 -17.00
N ARG A 214 -0.67 6.96 -17.48
CA ARG A 214 -1.33 5.92 -18.27
C ARG A 214 -2.47 5.25 -17.50
N VAL A 215 -2.24 4.94 -16.22
CA VAL A 215 -3.28 4.34 -15.36
C VAL A 215 -4.39 5.36 -15.09
N HIS A 216 -4.06 6.62 -14.84
CA HIS A 216 -5.04 7.69 -14.67
C HIS A 216 -5.95 7.84 -15.88
N GLU A 217 -5.40 7.89 -17.09
CA GLU A 217 -6.16 8.02 -18.34
C GLU A 217 -7.01 6.79 -18.62
N ARG A 218 -6.43 5.58 -18.48
CA ARG A 218 -7.15 4.33 -18.70
C ARG A 218 -8.36 4.20 -17.77
N LEU A 219 -8.17 4.53 -16.50
CA LEU A 219 -9.22 4.41 -15.48
C LEU A 219 -10.21 5.59 -15.50
N GLY A 220 -9.79 6.77 -15.97
CA GLY A 220 -10.60 7.97 -16.11
C GLY A 220 -11.87 7.78 -16.94
N ALA A 221 -11.79 6.98 -18.00
CA ALA A 221 -12.90 6.73 -18.91
C ALA A 221 -13.84 5.58 -18.47
N GLU A 222 -13.42 4.73 -17.52
CA GLU A 222 -14.05 3.41 -17.29
C GLU A 222 -14.72 3.25 -15.92
N TRP A 223 -14.64 4.24 -15.02
CA TRP A 223 -15.20 4.10 -13.66
C TRP A 223 -16.71 4.36 -13.64
N ASP A 224 -17.49 3.30 -13.42
CA ASP A 224 -18.89 3.45 -13.02
C ASP A 224 -19.01 4.05 -11.59
N GLY A 225 -20.20 4.53 -11.23
CA GLY A 225 -20.43 5.19 -9.93
C GLY A 225 -20.17 4.30 -8.71
N PHE A 226 -20.29 2.97 -8.81
CA PHE A 226 -19.89 2.08 -7.73
C PHE A 226 -18.38 1.92 -7.64
N THR A 227 -17.68 1.78 -8.76
CA THR A 227 -16.21 1.69 -8.79
C THR A 227 -15.58 2.95 -8.16
N ARG A 228 -16.11 4.13 -8.47
CA ARG A 228 -15.65 5.40 -7.87
C ARG A 228 -15.82 5.41 -6.35
N LEU A 229 -16.99 5.01 -5.85
CA LEU A 229 -17.27 4.92 -4.41
C LEU A 229 -16.40 3.87 -3.73
N TYR A 230 -16.20 2.72 -4.37
CA TYR A 230 -15.36 1.64 -3.86
C TYR A 230 -13.90 2.08 -3.69
N MET A 231 -13.33 2.75 -4.70
CA MET A 231 -11.97 3.29 -4.63
C MET A 231 -11.85 4.37 -3.56
N ASP A 232 -12.84 5.27 -3.46
CA ASP A 232 -12.89 6.24 -2.38
C ASP A 232 -12.92 5.55 -1.02
N TRP A 233 -13.78 4.53 -0.81
CA TRP A 233 -13.87 3.74 0.44
C TRP A 233 -12.53 3.15 0.88
N LEU A 234 -11.77 2.61 -0.06
CA LEU A 234 -10.45 2.06 0.20
C LEU A 234 -9.34 3.12 0.35
N GLY A 235 -9.65 4.40 0.13
CA GLY A 235 -8.68 5.50 0.20
C GLY A 235 -7.68 5.48 -0.95
N HIS A 236 -8.05 4.92 -2.10
CA HIS A 236 -7.23 4.90 -3.31
C HIS A 236 -7.42 6.19 -4.11
N PHE A 237 -6.58 7.18 -3.83
CA PHE A 237 -6.57 8.49 -4.47
C PHE A 237 -5.39 8.69 -5.44
N GLU A 238 -4.69 7.63 -5.81
CA GLU A 238 -3.41 7.76 -6.52
C GLU A 238 -3.56 8.10 -8.01
N PHE A 239 -4.74 7.85 -8.60
CA PHE A 239 -5.03 8.08 -10.02
C PHE A 239 -6.55 7.99 -10.30
N GLY A 240 -6.95 8.22 -11.55
CA GLY A 240 -8.34 8.18 -12.00
C GLY A 240 -9.15 9.42 -11.57
N PRO A 241 -10.48 9.40 -11.72
CA PRO A 241 -11.37 10.52 -11.40
C PRO A 241 -11.41 10.90 -9.92
N GLY A 242 -10.91 10.03 -9.05
CA GLY A 242 -10.79 10.28 -7.61
C GLY A 242 -9.40 10.74 -7.18
N HIS A 243 -8.50 11.07 -8.13
CA HIS A 243 -7.14 11.44 -7.79
C HIS A 243 -7.09 12.64 -6.83
N ARG A 244 -6.30 12.51 -5.75
CA ARG A 244 -5.99 13.58 -4.80
C ARG A 244 -4.48 13.51 -4.50
N PRO A 245 -3.68 14.53 -4.83
CA PRO A 245 -2.28 14.56 -4.45
C PRO A 245 -2.12 14.68 -2.94
N PHE A 246 -1.00 14.20 -2.41
CA PHE A 246 -0.66 14.44 -1.00
C PHE A 246 -0.52 15.94 -0.71
N LEU A 247 -1.13 16.41 0.38
CA LEU A 247 -1.08 17.84 0.74
C LEU A 247 0.34 18.32 1.00
N PHE A 248 1.18 17.51 1.65
CA PHE A 248 2.60 17.85 1.88
C PHE A 248 3.39 18.02 0.58
N ALA A 249 2.97 17.37 -0.51
CA ALA A 249 3.66 17.46 -1.79
C ALA A 249 3.36 18.79 -2.50
N ARG A 250 2.18 19.38 -2.27
CA ARG A 250 1.74 20.61 -2.95
C ARG A 250 2.73 21.77 -2.78
N ALA A 251 3.34 21.89 -1.60
CA ALA A 251 4.32 22.93 -1.31
C ALA A 251 5.56 22.90 -2.23
N TYR A 252 5.82 21.79 -2.91
CA TYR A 252 6.96 21.61 -3.81
C TYR A 252 6.57 21.48 -5.28
N MET A 253 5.26 21.48 -5.58
CA MET A 253 4.76 21.34 -6.94
C MET A 253 4.68 22.70 -7.65
N ARG A 254 4.84 22.70 -8.96
CA ARG A 254 4.61 23.87 -9.81
C ARG A 254 3.12 24.11 -10.01
N ASP A 255 2.73 25.38 -9.98
CA ASP A 255 1.37 25.79 -10.27
C ASP A 255 0.99 25.55 -11.74
N GLY A 256 -0.30 25.35 -12.00
CA GLY A 256 -0.86 25.27 -13.35
C GLY A 256 -0.63 23.96 -14.11
N LEU A 257 0.08 22.98 -13.53
CA LEU A 257 0.21 21.66 -14.13
C LEU A 257 -1.09 20.86 -14.03
N SER A 258 -1.58 20.37 -15.17
CA SER A 258 -2.79 19.55 -15.26
C SER A 258 -2.47 18.06 -15.11
N VAL A 259 -3.34 17.28 -14.45
CA VAL A 259 -3.27 15.81 -14.37
C VAL A 259 -3.25 15.11 -15.74
N SER A 260 -3.71 15.79 -16.79
CA SER A 260 -3.61 15.32 -18.19
C SER A 260 -2.20 15.46 -18.78
N SER A 261 -1.33 16.27 -18.16
CA SER A 261 0.06 16.47 -18.58
C SER A 261 0.99 15.43 -17.95
N PRO A 262 1.95 14.87 -18.70
CA PRO A 262 3.00 14.03 -18.11
C PRO A 262 3.87 14.78 -17.08
N ASP A 263 4.05 16.09 -17.26
CA ASP A 263 4.84 16.94 -16.37
C ASP A 263 4.25 17.01 -14.96
N TYR A 264 2.91 16.99 -14.83
CA TYR A 264 2.25 16.93 -13.53
C TYR A 264 2.70 15.71 -12.72
N TRP A 265 2.75 14.54 -13.35
CA TRP A 265 3.09 13.30 -12.66
C TRP A 265 4.58 13.23 -12.30
N LEU A 266 5.45 13.83 -13.13
CA LEU A 266 6.88 13.92 -12.86
C LEU A 266 7.17 14.90 -11.72
N ASP A 267 6.49 16.05 -11.73
CA ASP A 267 6.61 17.06 -10.68
C ASP A 267 6.02 16.55 -9.35
N TYR A 268 4.87 15.86 -9.39
CA TYR A 268 4.29 15.19 -8.22
C TYR A 268 5.23 14.13 -7.64
N TRP A 269 5.83 13.28 -8.48
CA TRP A 269 6.85 12.32 -8.04
C TRP A 269 8.01 13.05 -7.35
N THR A 270 8.50 14.13 -7.95
CA THR A 270 9.63 14.92 -7.44
C THR A 270 9.30 15.54 -6.09
N ALA A 271 8.12 16.14 -5.95
CA ALA A 271 7.63 16.75 -4.73
C ALA A 271 7.52 15.75 -3.57
N VAL A 272 6.91 14.58 -3.83
CA VAL A 272 6.77 13.53 -2.81
C VAL A 272 8.14 13.05 -2.33
N HIS A 273 9.05 12.76 -3.24
CA HIS A 273 10.36 12.22 -2.88
C HIS A 273 11.32 13.26 -2.30
N ARG A 274 11.15 14.54 -2.64
CA ARG A 274 11.84 15.64 -1.95
C ARG A 274 11.42 15.70 -0.48
N HIS A 275 10.12 15.66 -0.21
CA HIS A 275 9.61 15.63 1.17
C HIS A 275 10.16 14.41 1.94
N ILE A 276 10.24 13.23 1.30
CA ILE A 276 10.83 12.03 1.89
C ILE A 276 12.31 12.22 2.22
N LEU A 277 13.11 12.85 1.35
CA LEU A 277 14.53 13.10 1.60
C LEU A 277 14.75 14.06 2.78
N GLU A 278 13.85 15.04 2.96
CA GLU A 278 13.87 15.99 4.07
C GLU A 278 13.39 15.33 5.40
N ASN A 279 12.77 14.14 5.33
CA ASN A 279 12.28 13.42 6.51
C ASN A 279 13.40 12.63 7.23
N ALA A 280 13.54 12.90 8.53
CA ALA A 280 14.56 12.31 9.40
C ALA A 280 14.16 10.96 10.05
N ALA A 281 12.96 10.45 9.79
CA ALA A 281 12.51 9.18 10.36
C ALA A 281 13.35 7.99 9.85
N PRO A 282 13.56 6.96 10.70
CA PRO A 282 14.41 5.81 10.38
C PRO A 282 13.72 4.75 9.52
N PHE A 283 13.19 5.14 8.36
CA PHE A 283 12.71 4.19 7.34
C PHE A 283 13.87 3.71 6.46
N GLN A 284 13.64 2.61 5.74
CA GLN A 284 14.63 2.01 4.86
C GLN A 284 14.18 2.13 3.40
N LEU A 285 15.06 2.62 2.54
CA LEU A 285 14.77 2.80 1.12
C LEU A 285 14.97 1.50 0.33
N VAL A 286 14.05 1.25 -0.61
CA VAL A 286 14.10 0.11 -1.53
C VAL A 286 14.01 0.61 -2.97
N ASP A 287 15.08 0.39 -3.74
CA ASP A 287 15.15 0.73 -5.16
C ASP A 287 14.51 -0.40 -5.98
N TYR A 288 13.34 -0.13 -6.56
CA TYR A 288 12.61 -1.10 -7.36
C TYR A 288 13.34 -1.48 -8.65
N ASP A 289 14.07 -0.54 -9.27
CA ASP A 289 14.83 -0.82 -10.47
C ASP A 289 16.03 -1.72 -10.17
N LEU A 290 16.60 -1.63 -8.97
CA LEU A 290 17.58 -2.61 -8.47
C LEU A 290 16.93 -3.97 -8.22
N LEU A 291 15.76 -4.02 -7.58
CA LEU A 291 15.01 -5.27 -7.38
C LEU A 291 14.74 -6.00 -8.70
N CYS A 292 14.38 -5.28 -9.75
CA CYS A 292 14.15 -5.88 -11.07
C CYS A 292 15.44 -6.29 -11.80
N ARG A 293 16.57 -5.59 -11.59
CA ARG A 293 17.86 -5.87 -12.27
C ARG A 293 18.65 -6.99 -11.58
N SER A 294 18.60 -7.05 -10.25
CA SER A 294 19.35 -8.00 -9.42
C SER A 294 18.44 -8.58 -8.34
N PRO A 295 17.40 -9.36 -8.71
CA PRO A 295 16.36 -9.79 -7.77
C PRO A 295 16.86 -10.68 -6.64
N ILE A 296 17.87 -11.53 -6.90
CA ILE A 296 18.45 -12.40 -5.85
C ILE A 296 19.11 -11.56 -4.77
N ASP A 297 20.01 -10.65 -5.15
CA ASP A 297 20.74 -9.81 -4.21
C ASP A 297 19.81 -8.86 -3.46
N ALA A 298 18.85 -8.26 -4.17
CA ALA A 298 17.85 -7.39 -3.59
C ALA A 298 16.96 -8.13 -2.57
N LEU A 299 16.55 -9.37 -2.86
CA LEU A 299 15.73 -10.15 -1.93
C LEU A 299 16.51 -10.68 -0.74
N ASP A 300 17.79 -11.00 -0.89
CA ASP A 300 18.64 -11.34 0.27
C ASP A 300 18.88 -10.12 1.17
N ASP A 301 19.05 -8.95 0.57
CA ASP A 301 19.10 -7.69 1.31
C ASP A 301 17.78 -7.40 2.04
N MET A 302 16.64 -7.59 1.38
CA MET A 302 15.33 -7.46 2.02
C MET A 302 15.17 -8.44 3.17
N ARG A 303 15.58 -9.70 3.00
CA ARG A 303 15.51 -10.72 4.05
C ARG A 303 16.23 -10.27 5.32
N ARG A 304 17.42 -9.66 5.20
CA ARG A 304 18.13 -9.09 6.35
C ARG A 304 17.36 -7.92 6.98
N ARG A 305 16.91 -6.97 6.16
CA ARG A 305 16.21 -5.76 6.58
C ARG A 305 14.91 -6.04 7.33
N VAL A 306 14.10 -6.98 6.84
CA VAL A 306 12.86 -7.39 7.51
C VAL A 306 13.08 -8.44 8.58
N ILE A 307 14.32 -8.93 8.76
CA ILE A 307 14.69 -10.01 9.69
C ILE A 307 13.83 -11.25 9.41
N SER A 308 13.76 -11.63 8.15
CA SER A 308 13.01 -12.82 7.73
C SER A 308 13.85 -14.08 7.94
N ARG A 309 13.20 -15.12 8.47
CA ARG A 309 13.80 -16.45 8.68
C ARG A 309 13.83 -17.27 7.40
N ASN A 310 12.93 -16.98 6.47
CA ASN A 310 12.76 -17.74 5.25
C ASN A 310 13.62 -17.17 4.12
N ASP A 311 14.11 -18.04 3.24
CA ASP A 311 14.93 -17.63 2.12
C ASP A 311 14.06 -17.01 1.00
N LEU A 312 14.16 -15.68 0.87
CA LEU A 312 13.44 -14.93 -0.15
C LEU A 312 14.06 -15.10 -1.55
N ARG A 313 15.31 -15.57 -1.68
CA ARG A 313 16.00 -15.69 -2.98
C ARG A 313 15.28 -16.63 -3.93
N SER A 314 14.65 -17.67 -3.40
CA SER A 314 13.83 -18.61 -4.18
C SER A 314 12.66 -17.93 -4.90
N LEU A 315 12.19 -16.79 -4.40
CA LEU A 315 11.09 -16.02 -4.98
C LEU A 315 11.56 -15.06 -6.09
N ALA A 316 12.87 -14.93 -6.33
CA ALA A 316 13.44 -14.07 -7.37
C ALA A 316 12.91 -14.40 -8.77
N VAL A 317 12.58 -15.67 -9.03
CA VAL A 317 11.94 -16.15 -10.27
C VAL A 317 10.62 -15.43 -10.60
N GLN A 318 9.93 -14.90 -9.60
CA GLN A 318 8.68 -14.16 -9.79
C GLN A 318 8.90 -12.68 -10.13
N VAL A 319 10.11 -12.16 -9.95
CA VAL A 319 10.45 -10.78 -10.27
C VAL A 319 10.68 -10.67 -11.78
N LYS A 320 9.75 -9.98 -12.44
CA LYS A 320 9.87 -9.71 -13.87
C LYS A 320 10.86 -8.56 -14.12
N PRO A 321 11.63 -8.62 -15.21
CA PRO A 321 12.48 -7.51 -15.62
C PRO A 321 11.63 -6.26 -15.91
N LEU A 322 12.26 -5.09 -15.85
CA LEU A 322 11.63 -3.85 -16.24
C LEU A 322 11.14 -3.96 -17.70
N ARG A 323 9.87 -3.65 -17.92
CA ARG A 323 9.34 -3.59 -19.29
C ARG A 323 9.97 -2.40 -20.02
N PRO A 324 10.26 -2.53 -21.32
CA PRO A 324 10.67 -1.39 -22.14
C PRO A 324 9.66 -0.26 -22.01
N GLU A 325 10.15 0.97 -22.04
CA GLU A 325 9.29 2.13 -22.04
C GLU A 325 8.39 2.12 -23.30
N GLY A 326 7.16 2.61 -23.15
CA GLY A 326 6.22 2.73 -24.27
C GLY A 326 6.64 3.84 -25.24
N ALA A 327 5.68 4.33 -26.03
CA ALA A 327 5.93 5.45 -26.94
C ALA A 327 6.62 6.63 -26.21
N PRO A 328 7.56 7.34 -26.88
CA PRO A 328 8.22 8.49 -26.30
C PRO A 328 7.19 9.51 -25.80
N VAL A 329 7.35 9.94 -24.56
CA VAL A 329 6.61 11.07 -23.99
C VAL A 329 7.62 12.16 -23.72
N GLU A 330 7.36 13.34 -24.27
CA GLU A 330 8.14 14.55 -24.03
C GLU A 330 7.77 15.12 -22.65
N PHE A 331 8.80 15.54 -21.92
CA PHE A 331 8.70 16.17 -20.60
C PHE A 331 9.49 17.46 -20.64
N ASP A 332 9.12 18.42 -19.79
CA ASP A 332 9.94 19.60 -19.54
C ASP A 332 11.37 19.17 -19.09
N PRO A 333 12.43 19.58 -19.82
CA PRO A 333 13.81 19.25 -19.48
C PRO A 333 14.22 19.66 -18.06
N GLU A 334 13.67 20.75 -17.53
CA GLU A 334 13.98 21.22 -16.18
C GLU A 334 13.35 20.30 -15.12
N LEU A 335 12.11 19.84 -15.35
CA LEU A 335 11.48 18.84 -14.48
C LEU A 335 12.22 17.51 -14.51
N VAL A 336 12.70 17.10 -15.67
CA VAL A 336 13.53 15.90 -15.81
C VAL A 336 14.83 16.02 -15.03
N ALA A 337 15.50 17.17 -15.09
CA ALA A 337 16.73 17.41 -14.32
C ALA A 337 16.45 17.33 -12.81
N ARG A 338 15.43 18.06 -12.32
CA ARG A 338 15.02 18.04 -10.90
C ARG A 338 14.69 16.62 -10.41
N ALA A 339 13.90 15.87 -11.18
CA ALA A 339 13.50 14.53 -10.81
C ALA A 339 14.71 13.56 -10.74
N ARG A 340 15.66 13.68 -11.68
CA ARG A 340 16.89 12.88 -11.69
C ARG A 340 17.79 13.18 -10.50
N ASP A 341 17.89 14.43 -10.09
CA ASP A 341 18.68 14.80 -8.91
C ASP A 341 18.08 14.24 -7.62
N VAL A 342 16.75 14.36 -7.45
CA VAL A 342 16.02 13.73 -6.33
C VAL A 342 16.19 12.21 -6.35
N HIS A 343 16.09 11.58 -7.52
CA HIS A 343 16.30 10.14 -7.66
C HIS A 343 17.72 9.71 -7.27
N ARG A 344 18.75 10.45 -7.70
CA ARG A 344 20.14 10.19 -7.32
C ARG A 344 20.34 10.33 -5.81
N ALA A 345 19.72 11.34 -5.19
CA ALA A 345 19.77 11.53 -3.75
C ALA A 345 19.13 10.35 -2.98
N LEU A 346 17.99 9.82 -3.43
CA LEU A 346 17.40 8.60 -2.86
C LEU A 346 18.35 7.40 -2.96
N GLN A 347 18.99 7.22 -4.13
CA GLN A 347 19.95 6.14 -4.33
C GLN A 347 21.17 6.27 -3.41
N HIS A 348 21.69 7.49 -3.23
CA HIS A 348 22.79 7.75 -2.29
C HIS A 348 22.40 7.47 -0.85
N ARG A 349 21.22 7.95 -0.41
CA ARG A 349 20.70 7.69 0.94
C ARG A 349 20.54 6.19 1.20
N ARG A 350 19.98 5.44 0.26
CA ARG A 350 19.84 3.98 0.33
C ARG A 350 21.20 3.27 0.52
N VAL A 351 22.22 3.69 -0.22
CA VAL A 351 23.56 3.09 -0.11
C VAL A 351 24.16 3.40 1.26
N ALA A 352 24.02 4.63 1.75
CA ALA A 352 24.47 5.00 3.10
C ALA A 352 23.78 4.18 4.20
N GLU A 353 22.47 3.95 4.09
CA GLU A 353 21.70 3.08 5.00
C GLU A 353 22.23 1.63 4.98
N THR A 354 22.63 1.13 3.81
CA THR A 354 23.12 -0.24 3.66
C THR A 354 24.53 -0.41 4.24
N CYS A 355 25.42 0.57 4.02
CA CYS A 355 26.78 0.54 4.58
C CYS A 355 26.80 0.74 6.10
N GLY A 356 25.92 1.59 6.64
CA GLY A 356 25.82 1.82 8.08
C GLY A 356 25.22 0.64 8.86
N ALA A 357 24.43 -0.22 8.23
CA ALA A 357 23.88 -1.43 8.83
C ALA A 357 24.83 -2.64 8.80
N ALA A 358 25.95 -2.54 8.09
CA ALA A 358 26.96 -3.60 7.95
C ALA A 358 28.20 -3.41 8.83
N ALA A 359 28.30 -2.28 9.54
CA ALA A 359 29.28 -1.99 10.57
C ALA A 359 28.66 -2.19 11.95
#